data_AF-A0A2D9XGG3-F1
#
_entry.id   AF-A0A2D9XGG3-F1
#
_cell.length_a   1.000
_cell.length_b   1.000
_cell.length_c   1.000
_cell.angle_alpha   90.00
_cell.angle_beta   90.00
_cell.angle_gamma   90.00
#
_symmetry.space_group_name_H-M   'P 1'
#
loop_
_entity.id
_entity.type
_entity.pdbx_description
1 polymer ?
#
loop_
_entity_poly.entity_id
_entity_poly.type
_entity_poly.pdbx_seq_one_letter_code
_entity_poly.pdbx_strand_id
1 'polypeptide(L)'
;MTPMMRYSHDVSQKLVSFDGRQKHVAKAFDALYEKLMVADLNHKRVFSFFKKRVGANSNVRGIYLWGGVGRGKTYLMDLFYECLPFSEKQRIHFHRFMLSIHEELECLQGVRNPLDRIAVRIAEKTK
;
A
#
# COMPACT_ATOMS: atom_id res chain seq x y z
N MET A 1 4.77 -15.59 -1.07
CA MET A 1 6.21 -15.23 -1.15
C MET A 1 6.35 -13.84 -0.57
N THR A 2 7.25 -13.62 0.40
CA THR A 2 7.42 -12.29 1.02
C THR A 2 8.24 -11.36 0.10
N PRO A 3 8.13 -10.03 0.24
CA PRO A 3 8.96 -9.07 -0.48
C PRO A 3 10.48 -9.38 -0.49
N MET A 4 11.07 -9.73 0.65
CA MET A 4 12.49 -10.06 0.76
C MET A 4 12.85 -11.36 0.03
N MET A 5 11.97 -12.36 0.08
CA MET A 5 12.14 -13.60 -0.69
C MET A 5 12.07 -13.32 -2.20
N ARG A 6 11.09 -12.51 -2.65
CA ARG A 6 10.96 -12.11 -4.05
C ARG A 6 12.18 -11.32 -4.53
N TYR A 7 12.67 -10.38 -3.72
CA TYR A 7 13.89 -9.61 -4.05
C TYR A 7 15.10 -10.53 -4.20
N SER A 8 15.28 -11.48 -3.28
CA SER A 8 16.40 -12.42 -3.31
C SER A 8 16.32 -13.35 -4.53
N HIS A 9 15.12 -13.79 -4.88
CA HIS A 9 14.85 -14.55 -6.08
C HIS A 9 15.24 -13.74 -7.34
N ASP A 10 14.76 -12.50 -7.46
CA ASP A 10 15.01 -11.67 -8.64
C ASP A 10 16.49 -11.31 -8.82
N VAL A 11 17.24 -11.16 -7.71
CA VAL A 11 18.71 -11.05 -7.72
C VAL A 11 19.36 -12.36 -8.19
N SER A 12 18.89 -13.52 -7.70
CA SER A 12 19.43 -14.83 -8.11
C SER A 12 19.21 -15.12 -9.61
N GLN A 13 18.08 -14.67 -10.15
CA GLN A 13 17.73 -14.80 -11.57
C GLN A 13 18.40 -13.74 -12.45
N LYS A 14 19.25 -12.86 -11.88
CA LYS A 14 19.90 -11.73 -12.57
C LYS A 14 18.91 -10.76 -13.23
N LEU A 15 17.66 -10.72 -12.76
CA LEU A 15 16.66 -9.73 -13.22
C LEU A 15 16.96 -8.35 -12.64
N VAL A 16 17.57 -8.31 -11.46
CA VAL A 16 17.98 -7.08 -10.77
C VAL A 16 19.39 -7.24 -10.19
N SER A 17 20.22 -6.21 -10.33
CA SER A 17 21.53 -6.17 -9.69
C SER A 17 21.40 -6.04 -8.17
N PHE A 18 22.23 -6.79 -7.44
CA PHE A 18 22.28 -6.67 -5.99
C PHE A 18 22.62 -5.25 -5.53
N ASP A 19 21.80 -4.69 -4.64
CA ASP A 19 22.04 -3.40 -4.01
C ASP A 19 21.65 -3.49 -2.52
N GLY A 20 22.62 -3.20 -1.63
CA GLY A 20 22.41 -3.24 -0.18
C GLY A 20 21.29 -2.29 0.31
N ARG A 21 21.07 -1.16 -0.37
CA ARG A 21 19.99 -0.22 -0.03
C ARG A 21 18.63 -0.78 -0.44
N GLN A 22 18.54 -1.40 -1.62
CA GLN A 22 17.31 -2.06 -2.05
C GLN A 22 16.96 -3.23 -1.13
N LYS A 23 17.97 -4.03 -0.72
CA LYS A 23 17.81 -5.09 0.29
C LYS A 23 17.28 -4.55 1.62
N HIS A 24 17.76 -3.39 2.07
CA HIS A 24 17.26 -2.76 3.30
C HIS A 24 15.77 -2.38 3.17
N VAL A 25 15.37 -1.82 2.02
CA VAL A 25 13.95 -1.51 1.75
C VAL A 25 13.11 -2.79 1.68
N ALA A 26 13.60 -3.85 1.02
CA ALA A 26 12.90 -5.13 0.95
C ALA A 26 12.64 -5.73 2.36
N LYS A 27 13.60 -5.60 3.29
CA LYS A 27 13.40 -5.98 4.70
C LYS A 27 12.34 -5.13 5.40
N ALA A 28 12.32 -3.82 5.16
CA ALA A 28 11.28 -2.94 5.72
C ALA A 28 9.89 -3.29 5.15
N PHE A 29 9.82 -3.66 3.87
CA PHE A 29 8.61 -4.17 3.24
C PHE A 29 8.15 -5.51 3.78
N ASP A 30 9.05 -6.44 4.13
CA ASP A 30 8.67 -7.66 4.85
C ASP A 30 8.02 -7.35 6.20
N ALA A 31 8.62 -6.45 6.98
CA ALA A 31 8.04 -6.05 8.26
C ALA A 31 6.65 -5.38 8.11
N LEU A 32 6.43 -4.63 7.04
CA LEU A 32 5.13 -4.05 6.71
C LEU A 32 4.14 -5.13 6.23
N TYR A 33 4.60 -6.06 5.39
CA TYR A 33 3.83 -7.19 4.88
C TYR A 33 3.25 -8.01 6.03
N GLU A 34 4.08 -8.42 7.00
CA GLU A 34 3.62 -9.18 8.17
C GLU A 34 2.54 -8.43 8.98
N LYS A 35 2.73 -7.12 9.20
CA LYS A 35 1.73 -6.28 9.88
C LYS A 35 0.41 -6.21 9.12
N LEU A 36 0.46 -6.11 7.79
CA LEU A 36 -0.72 -6.10 6.93
C LEU A 36 -1.41 -7.46 6.91
N MET A 37 -0.67 -8.58 6.92
CA MET A 37 -1.25 -9.93 6.99
C MET A 37 -2.04 -10.13 8.28
N VAL A 38 -1.48 -9.72 9.43
CA VAL A 38 -2.18 -9.80 10.71
C VAL A 38 -3.44 -8.92 10.72
N ALA A 39 -3.35 -7.71 10.16
CA ALA A 39 -4.48 -6.80 10.06
C ALA A 39 -5.61 -7.36 9.16
N ASP A 40 -5.27 -7.93 8.01
CA ASP A 40 -6.23 -8.55 7.08
C ASP A 40 -6.94 -9.76 7.70
N LEU A 41 -6.19 -10.65 8.36
CA LEU A 41 -6.75 -11.81 9.06
C LEU A 41 -7.74 -11.40 10.16
N ASN A 42 -7.38 -10.36 10.93
CA ASN A 42 -8.27 -9.82 11.96
C ASN A 42 -9.51 -9.18 11.35
N HIS A 43 -9.38 -8.43 10.25
CA HIS A 43 -10.51 -7.84 9.54
C HIS A 43 -11.50 -8.92 9.06
N LYS A 44 -11.00 -9.99 8.43
CA LYS A 44 -11.84 -11.12 7.96
C LYS A 44 -12.52 -11.88 9.11
N ARG A 45 -11.83 -12.09 10.24
CA ARG A 45 -12.42 -12.72 11.44
C ARG A 45 -13.50 -11.86 12.08
N VAL A 46 -13.28 -10.55 12.22
CA VAL A 46 -14.26 -9.61 12.79
C VAL A 46 -15.48 -9.51 11.86
N PHE A 47 -15.26 -9.46 10.55
CA PHE A 47 -16.33 -9.46 9.54
C PHE A 47 -17.18 -10.75 9.59
N SER A 48 -16.56 -11.90 9.88
CA SER A 48 -17.25 -13.19 10.00
C SER A 48 -18.10 -13.33 11.27
N PHE A 49 -17.86 -12.56 12.33
CA PHE A 49 -18.52 -12.79 13.63
C PHE A 49 -19.50 -11.70 14.06
N PHE A 50 -19.35 -10.41 13.72
CA PHE A 50 -20.33 -9.40 14.15
C PHE A 50 -20.43 -8.20 13.20
N LYS A 51 -21.63 -7.99 12.64
CA LYS A 51 -22.10 -6.78 11.93
C LYS A 51 -22.38 -5.60 12.89
N LYS A 52 -21.66 -5.48 14.01
CA LYS A 52 -21.94 -4.44 15.02
C LYS A 52 -20.65 -3.92 15.67
N ARG A 53 -20.23 -2.74 15.18
CA ARG A 53 -19.45 -1.70 15.89
C ARG A 53 -18.28 -2.20 16.75
N VAL A 54 -17.11 -2.46 16.15
CA VAL A 54 -15.82 -2.21 16.84
C VAL A 54 -14.78 -1.79 15.82
N GLY A 55 -14.31 -0.54 15.93
CA GLY A 55 -13.17 -0.02 15.20
C GLY A 55 -11.88 -0.64 15.73
N ALA A 56 -11.52 -1.82 15.23
CA ALA A 56 -10.15 -2.32 15.33
C ALA A 56 -9.32 -1.62 14.25
N ASN A 57 -9.10 -0.32 14.44
CA ASN A 57 -8.24 0.47 13.58
C ASN A 57 -6.79 0.13 13.93
N SER A 58 -6.31 -1.04 13.50
CA SER A 58 -4.87 -1.32 13.48
C SER A 58 -4.29 -0.42 12.40
N ASN A 59 -4.01 0.84 12.78
CA ASN A 59 -3.52 1.86 11.86
C ASN A 59 -2.07 1.50 11.49
N VAL A 60 -1.90 0.57 10.54
CA VAL A 60 -0.60 0.12 10.09
C VAL A 60 0.03 1.29 9.34
N ARG A 61 1.06 1.90 9.94
CA ARG A 61 1.82 2.96 9.29
C ARG A 61 2.56 2.42 8.07
N GLY A 62 2.39 3.10 6.93
CA GLY A 62 3.09 2.79 5.69
C GLY A 62 4.54 3.25 5.67
N ILE A 63 5.18 3.09 4.50
CA ILE A 63 6.59 3.46 4.26
C ILE A 63 6.64 4.55 3.17
N TYR A 64 7.38 5.62 3.45
CA TYR A 64 7.70 6.66 2.47
C TYR A 64 9.09 6.41 1.88
N LEU A 65 9.14 5.94 0.63
CA LEU A 65 10.39 5.64 -0.07
C LEU A 65 10.86 6.86 -0.88
N TRP A 66 12.05 7.37 -0.56
CA TRP A 66 12.65 8.52 -1.24
C TRP A 66 14.10 8.23 -1.64
N GLY A 67 14.62 8.99 -2.60
CA GLY A 67 15.99 8.85 -3.10
C GLY A 67 16.14 9.25 -4.57
N GLY A 68 17.38 9.28 -5.06
CA GLY A 68 17.71 9.73 -6.42
C GLY A 68 17.04 8.93 -7.56
N VAL A 69 17.05 9.51 -8.76
CA VAL A 69 16.56 8.86 -9.99
C VAL A 69 17.37 7.60 -10.30
N GLY A 70 16.75 6.58 -10.90
CA GLY A 70 17.44 5.35 -11.33
C GLY A 70 17.78 4.34 -10.23
N ARG A 71 17.34 4.55 -8.97
CA ARG A 71 17.67 3.65 -7.83
C ARG A 71 16.74 2.45 -7.66
N GLY A 72 15.82 2.20 -8.59
CA GLY A 72 14.90 1.06 -8.53
C GLY A 72 13.69 1.22 -7.61
N LYS A 73 13.30 2.46 -7.25
CA LYS A 73 12.13 2.72 -6.39
C LYS A 73 10.83 2.16 -6.98
N THR A 74 10.63 2.33 -8.29
CA THR A 74 9.46 1.81 -9.00
C THR A 74 9.40 0.30 -8.91
N TYR A 75 10.51 -0.38 -9.22
CA TYR A 75 10.64 -1.83 -9.06
C TYR A 75 10.31 -2.30 -7.64
N LEU A 76 10.87 -1.64 -6.62
CA LEU A 76 10.60 -1.99 -5.23
C LEU A 76 9.11 -1.87 -4.87
N MET A 77 8.43 -0.82 -5.34
CA MET A 77 6.99 -0.64 -5.14
C MET A 77 6.17 -1.72 -5.86
N ASP A 78 6.56 -2.08 -7.08
CA ASP A 78 5.89 -3.11 -7.89
C ASP A 78 6.02 -4.48 -7.22
N LEU A 79 7.24 -4.82 -6.80
CA LEU A 79 7.54 -6.03 -6.05
C LEU A 79 6.69 -6.12 -4.78
N PHE A 80 6.61 -5.04 -3.99
CA PHE A 80 5.80 -5.04 -2.77
C PHE A 80 4.32 -5.24 -3.07
N TYR A 81 3.80 -4.52 -4.07
CA TYR A 81 2.41 -4.62 -4.49
C TYR A 81 2.07 -6.05 -4.94
N GLU A 82 2.91 -6.68 -5.77
CA GLU A 82 2.73 -8.06 -6.24
C GLU A 82 2.74 -9.09 -5.12
N CYS A 83 3.54 -8.88 -4.06
CA CYS A 83 3.65 -9.84 -2.97
C CYS A 83 2.40 -9.90 -2.06
N LEU A 84 1.58 -8.85 -2.00
CA LEU A 84 0.39 -8.80 -1.15
C LEU A 84 -0.69 -9.80 -1.63
N PRO A 85 -1.13 -10.78 -0.83
CA PRO A 85 -2.05 -11.85 -1.25
C PRO A 85 -3.54 -11.48 -1.21
N PHE A 86 -3.88 -10.19 -1.14
CA PHE A 86 -5.26 -9.69 -1.14
C PHE A 86 -5.53 -8.79 -2.34
N SER A 87 -6.79 -8.72 -2.76
CA SER A 87 -7.27 -7.96 -3.91
C SER A 87 -7.54 -6.49 -3.58
N GLU A 88 -7.78 -6.20 -2.29
CA GLU A 88 -8.12 -4.90 -1.70
C GLU A 88 -6.88 -4.00 -1.62
N LYS A 89 -6.27 -3.75 -2.77
CA LYS A 89 -5.07 -2.92 -2.94
C LYS A 89 -5.14 -2.21 -4.28
N GLN A 90 -4.60 -0.99 -4.31
CA GLN A 90 -4.52 -0.20 -5.53
C GLN A 90 -3.13 0.42 -5.68
N ARG A 91 -2.63 0.42 -6.93
CA ARG A 91 -1.41 1.11 -7.32
C ARG A 91 -1.76 2.30 -8.21
N ILE A 92 -1.32 3.50 -7.82
CA ILE A 92 -1.62 4.73 -8.55
C ILE A 92 -0.36 5.57 -8.72
N HIS A 93 -0.20 6.19 -9.88
CA HIS A 93 0.79 7.24 -10.06
C HIS A 93 0.35 8.50 -9.32
N PHE A 94 1.22 9.05 -8.48
CA PHE A 94 0.89 10.19 -7.61
C PHE A 94 0.27 11.38 -8.35
N HIS A 95 0.76 11.73 -9.54
CA HIS A 95 0.18 12.83 -10.33
C HIS A 95 -1.28 12.55 -10.74
N ARG A 96 -1.60 11.32 -11.15
CA ARG A 96 -2.99 10.94 -11.48
C ARG A 96 -3.86 10.91 -10.23
N PHE A 97 -3.31 10.47 -9.11
CA PHE A 97 -3.98 10.53 -7.83
C PHE A 97 -4.33 11.99 -7.47
N MET A 98 -3.36 12.90 -7.49
CA MET A 98 -3.60 14.31 -7.16
C MET A 98 -4.59 14.98 -8.11
N LEU A 99 -4.53 14.69 -9.41
CA LEU A 99 -5.50 15.20 -10.37
C LEU A 99 -6.94 14.77 -9.99
N SER A 100 -7.14 13.48 -9.68
CA SER A 100 -8.46 12.99 -9.25
C SER A 100 -8.94 13.63 -7.94
N ILE A 101 -8.02 13.94 -7.01
CA ILE A 101 -8.36 14.66 -5.78
C ILE A 101 -8.82 16.09 -6.11
N HIS A 102 -8.14 16.79 -7.02
CA HIS A 102 -8.53 18.15 -7.42
C HIS A 102 -9.91 18.16 -8.09
N GLU A 103 -10.18 17.23 -9.01
CA GLU A 103 -11.50 17.08 -9.65
C GLU A 103 -12.61 16.82 -8.62
N GLU A 104 -12.37 15.94 -7.63
CA GLU A 104 -13.36 15.68 -6.58
C GLU A 104 -13.55 16.89 -5.63
N LEU A 105 -12.50 17.67 -5.38
CA LEU A 105 -12.58 18.90 -4.58
C LEU A 105 -13.42 19.97 -5.28
N GLU A 106 -13.29 20.11 -6.61
CA GLU A 106 -14.11 21.04 -7.40
C GLU A 106 -15.60 20.68 -7.32
N CYS A 107 -15.93 19.38 -7.35
CA CYS A 107 -17.30 18.89 -7.21
C CYS A 107 -17.89 19.07 -5.79
N LEU A 108 -17.04 19.30 -4.78
CA LEU A 108 -17.43 19.42 -3.37
C LEU A 108 -17.22 20.85 -2.83
N GLN A 109 -17.18 21.86 -3.69
CA GLN A 109 -17.10 23.26 -3.27
C GLN A 109 -18.24 23.62 -2.31
N GLY A 110 -17.90 24.37 -1.25
CA GLY A 110 -18.85 24.77 -0.19
C GLY A 110 -19.17 23.67 0.83
N VAL A 111 -18.72 22.43 0.62
CA VAL A 111 -18.87 21.36 1.62
C VAL A 111 -17.81 21.52 2.71
N ARG A 112 -18.23 21.46 3.98
CA ARG A 112 -17.29 21.44 5.11
C ARG A 112 -16.49 20.13 5.12
N ASN A 113 -15.17 20.24 5.21
CA ASN A 113 -14.21 19.12 5.20
C ASN A 113 -14.40 18.15 4.00
N PRO A 114 -14.25 18.63 2.76
CA PRO A 114 -14.49 17.81 1.57
C PRO A 114 -13.55 16.61 1.47
N LEU A 115 -12.32 16.73 1.99
CA LEU A 115 -11.32 15.65 2.02
C LEU A 115 -11.78 14.43 2.81
N ASP A 116 -12.55 14.59 3.89
CA ASP A 116 -13.06 13.45 4.66
C ASP A 116 -14.00 12.60 3.80
N ARG A 117 -14.85 13.26 2.98
CA ARG A 117 -15.75 12.56 2.06
C ARG A 117 -14.99 11.87 0.92
N ILE A 118 -13.96 12.54 0.39
CA ILE A 118 -13.10 11.97 -0.66
C ILE A 118 -12.36 10.74 -0.11
N ALA A 119 -11.84 10.79 1.11
CA ALA A 119 -11.18 9.66 1.76
C ALA A 119 -12.10 8.45 1.90
N VAL A 120 -13.37 8.66 2.29
CA VAL A 120 -14.38 7.59 2.35
C VAL A 120 -14.60 6.96 0.97
N ARG A 121 -14.75 7.77 -0.08
CA ARG A 121 -14.93 7.27 -1.46
C ARG A 121 -13.75 6.47 -1.96
N ILE A 122 -12.52 6.92 -1.67
CA ILE A 122 -11.30 6.18 -2.02
C ILE A 122 -11.25 4.83 -1.30
N ALA A 123 -11.62 4.81 -0.02
CA ALA A 123 -11.67 3.58 0.76
C ALA A 123 -12.73 2.59 0.22
N GLU A 124 -13.86 3.07 -0.31
CA GLU A 124 -14.89 2.24 -0.93
C GLU A 124 -14.47 1.65 -2.28
N LYS A 125 -13.69 2.40 -3.08
CA LYS A 125 -13.16 1.91 -4.37
C LYS A 125 -12.19 0.73 -4.24
N THR A 126 -11.60 0.53 -3.06
CA THR A 126 -10.51 -0.44 -2.82
C THR A 126 -10.94 -1.60 -1.91
N LYS A 127 -12.25 -1.86 -1.77
CA LYS A 127 -12.82 -2.95 -0.97
C LYS A 127 -13.15 -4.19 -1.79
#